data_AF-A0A7C3NGQ8-F1
#
_entry.id   AF-A0A7C3NGQ8-F1
#
_cell.length_a   1.000
_cell.length_b   1.000
_cell.length_c   1.000
_cell.angle_alpha   90.00
_cell.angle_beta   90.00
_cell.angle_gamma   90.00
#
_symmetry.space_group_name_H-M   'P 1'
#
loop_
_entity.id
_entity.type
_entity.pdbx_description
1 polymer ?
#
loop_
_entity_poly.entity_id
_entity_poly.type
_entity_poly.pdbx_seq_one_letter_code
_entity_poly.pdbx_strand_id
1 'polypeptide(L)'
;MKSPEQGRSGIFLIGIALGLGLGMLLAPRSGEEMRQSLRQNTERGREALSQRGQQLGHSARTLMEKGREFIHRQRQHFSGAVDAGREAYRQEKQSGRDTIG
;
A
#
# COMPACT_ATOMS: atom_id res chain seq x y z
N MET A 1 -13.64 18.86 31.96
CA MET A 1 -12.32 18.55 31.36
C MET A 1 -12.55 17.89 30.00
N LYS A 2 -11.83 18.36 28.98
CA LYS A 2 -12.04 18.15 27.54
C LYS A 2 -11.12 17.02 27.05
N SER A 3 -11.59 16.07 26.25
CA SER A 3 -10.75 15.28 25.31
C SER A 3 -11.60 14.51 24.28
N PRO A 4 -11.92 15.11 23.13
CA PRO A 4 -12.51 14.40 22.00
C PRO A 4 -11.55 14.36 20.79
N GLU A 5 -10.49 13.53 20.79
CA GLU A 5 -9.63 13.33 19.58
C GLU A 5 -9.08 11.89 19.38
N GLN A 6 -9.59 10.88 20.07
CA GLN A 6 -9.00 9.52 20.04
C GLN A 6 -9.41 8.66 18.82
N GLY A 7 -10.33 9.13 17.98
CA GLY A 7 -10.96 8.32 16.92
C GLY A 7 -10.16 8.15 15.62
N ARG A 8 -9.16 9.00 15.35
CA ARG A 8 -8.42 8.97 14.06
C ARG A 8 -7.09 8.22 14.12
N SER A 9 -6.41 8.21 15.27
CA SER A 9 -5.16 7.49 15.47
C SER A 9 -5.35 5.99 15.64
N GLY A 10 -6.49 5.55 16.20
CA GLY A 10 -6.81 4.12 16.36
C GLY A 10 -6.88 3.37 15.04
N ILE A 11 -7.46 3.97 14.00
CA ILE A 11 -7.57 3.36 12.66
C ILE A 11 -6.19 3.20 12.01
N PHE A 12 -5.28 4.14 12.23
CA PHE A 12 -3.91 4.06 11.73
C PHE A 12 -3.11 2.93 12.39
N LEU A 13 -3.24 2.77 13.72
CA LEU A 13 -2.57 1.69 14.45
C LEU A 13 -3.09 0.30 14.07
N ILE A 14 -4.40 0.18 13.84
CA ILE A 14 -5.02 -1.05 13.32
C ILE A 14 -4.49 -1.37 11.92
N GLY A 15 -4.37 -0.35 11.05
CA GLY A 15 -3.78 -0.51 9.72
C GLY A 15 -2.33 -0.98 9.76
N ILE A 16 -1.51 -0.41 10.65
CA ILE A 16 -0.11 -0.85 10.86
C ILE A 16 -0.08 -2.29 11.39
N ALA A 17 -0.90 -2.63 12.37
CA ALA A 17 -0.93 -3.97 12.96
C ALA A 17 -1.30 -5.04 11.92
N LEU A 18 -2.31 -4.76 11.09
CA LEU A 18 -2.69 -5.63 9.97
C LEU A 18 -1.59 -5.73 8.91
N GLY A 19 -0.98 -4.60 8.54
CA GLY A 19 0.08 -4.57 7.54
C GLY A 19 1.33 -5.32 7.98
N LEU A 20 1.76 -5.13 9.23
CA LEU A 20 2.90 -5.85 9.79
C LEU A 20 2.55 -7.31 10.07
N GLY A 21 1.34 -7.63 10.53
CA GLY A 21 0.91 -9.02 10.73
C GLY A 21 0.92 -9.83 9.43
N LEU A 22 0.36 -9.27 8.36
CA LEU A 22 0.36 -9.90 7.04
C LEU A 22 1.75 -9.88 6.39
N GLY A 23 2.50 -8.78 6.50
CA GLY A 23 3.84 -8.64 5.94
C GLY A 23 4.87 -9.56 6.61
N MET A 24 4.77 -9.71 7.94
CA MET A 24 5.60 -10.63 8.71
C MET A 24 5.22 -12.08 8.43
N LEU A 25 3.93 -12.38 8.21
CA LEU A 25 3.50 -13.71 7.78
C LEU A 25 3.99 -14.04 6.36
N LEU A 26 4.08 -13.03 5.48
CA LEU A 26 4.54 -13.20 4.10
C LEU A 26 6.07 -13.25 3.96
N ALA A 27 6.82 -12.68 4.90
CA ALA A 27 8.28 -12.70 4.91
C ALA A 27 8.85 -12.96 6.33
N PRO A 28 8.85 -14.21 6.81
CA PRO A 28 9.44 -14.54 8.10
C PRO A 28 10.91 -14.96 7.94
N ARG A 29 11.85 -14.00 8.07
CA ARG A 29 13.27 -14.31 8.34
C ARG A 29 13.90 -13.20 9.18
N SER A 30 14.39 -13.56 10.37
CA SER A 30 15.13 -12.71 11.31
C SER A 30 16.64 -12.70 11.01
N GLY A 31 17.32 -11.68 11.55
CA GLY A 31 18.68 -11.23 11.22
C GLY A 31 19.83 -12.18 11.54
N GLU A 32 21.03 -11.72 11.14
CA GLU A 32 22.32 -12.41 10.99
C GLU A 32 22.49 -13.22 9.70
N GLU A 33 21.74 -14.30 9.48
CA GLU A 33 21.82 -15.06 8.21
C GLU A 33 21.39 -14.22 6.99
N MET A 34 20.47 -13.28 7.20
CA MET A 34 20.04 -12.34 6.16
C MET A 34 21.17 -11.38 5.77
N ARG A 35 22.10 -11.01 6.65
CA ARG A 35 23.21 -10.12 6.26
C ARG A 35 24.22 -10.82 5.36
N GLN A 36 24.51 -12.10 5.64
CA GLN A 36 25.43 -12.91 4.85
C GLN A 36 24.78 -13.38 3.54
N SER A 37 23.52 -13.81 3.60
CA SER A 37 22.71 -14.17 2.43
C SER A 37 22.37 -12.97 1.55
N LEU A 38 22.16 -11.77 2.11
CA LEU A 38 21.93 -10.56 1.31
C LEU A 38 23.20 -10.18 0.53
N ARG A 39 24.38 -10.24 1.14
CA ARG A 39 25.63 -9.95 0.43
C ARG A 39 25.91 -10.95 -0.70
N GLN A 40 25.68 -12.25 -0.48
CA GLN A 40 25.91 -13.29 -1.50
C GLN A 40 24.76 -13.41 -2.53
N ASN A 41 23.52 -13.13 -2.13
CA ASN A 41 22.35 -13.14 -3.00
C ASN A 41 22.08 -11.79 -3.67
N THR A 42 22.85 -10.72 -3.41
CA THR A 42 22.62 -9.45 -4.13
C THR A 42 23.05 -9.57 -5.60
N GLU A 43 24.13 -10.28 -5.90
CA GLU A 43 24.57 -10.49 -7.29
C GLU A 43 23.75 -11.59 -7.99
N ARG A 44 23.67 -12.80 -7.41
CA ARG A 44 22.87 -13.90 -8.00
C ARG A 44 21.37 -13.67 -7.92
N GLY A 45 20.91 -12.98 -6.87
CA GLY A 45 19.51 -12.65 -6.69
C GLY A 45 19.06 -11.57 -7.65
N ARG A 46 19.90 -10.61 -8.07
CA ARG A 46 19.52 -9.63 -9.11
C ARG A 46 19.21 -10.29 -10.44
N GLU A 47 20.03 -11.24 -10.89
CA GLU A 47 19.76 -11.99 -12.13
C GLU A 47 18.54 -12.90 -12.00
N ALA A 48 18.41 -13.63 -10.89
CA ALA A 48 17.24 -14.48 -10.64
C ALA A 48 15.94 -13.66 -10.48
N LEU A 49 15.99 -12.48 -9.85
CA LEU A 49 14.86 -11.54 -9.76
C LEU A 49 14.57 -10.88 -11.09
N SER A 50 15.59 -10.59 -11.92
CA SER A 50 15.38 -9.99 -13.23
C SER A 50 14.69 -10.96 -14.17
N GLN A 51 15.14 -12.22 -14.21
CA GLN A 51 14.53 -13.26 -15.05
C GLN A 51 13.13 -13.66 -14.55
N ARG A 52 12.95 -13.90 -13.24
CA ARG A 52 11.62 -14.20 -12.67
C ARG A 52 10.70 -12.98 -12.65
N GLY A 53 11.26 -11.79 -12.44
CA GLY A 53 10.56 -10.52 -12.41
C GLY A 53 9.99 -10.12 -13.77
N GLN A 54 10.63 -10.51 -14.88
CA GLN A 54 10.06 -10.33 -16.22
C GLN A 54 8.81 -11.18 -16.43
N GLN A 55 8.80 -12.45 -15.98
CA GLN A 55 7.62 -13.31 -16.05
C GLN A 55 6.50 -12.81 -15.12
N LEU A 56 6.85 -12.44 -13.88
CA LEU A 56 5.92 -11.83 -12.92
C LEU A 56 5.36 -10.50 -13.42
N GLY A 57 6.17 -9.68 -14.10
CA GLY A 57 5.75 -8.42 -14.69
C GLY A 57 4.70 -8.61 -15.78
N HIS A 58 4.80 -9.69 -16.54
CA HIS A 58 3.79 -10.04 -17.55
C HIS A 58 2.46 -10.42 -16.90
N SER A 59 2.47 -11.32 -15.91
CA SER A 59 1.27 -11.69 -15.15
C SER A 59 0.67 -10.51 -14.39
N ALA A 60 1.52 -9.64 -13.84
CA ALA A 60 1.09 -8.43 -13.14
C ALA A 60 0.42 -7.43 -14.10
N ARG A 61 0.95 -7.25 -15.32
CA ARG A 61 0.30 -6.40 -16.34
C ARG A 61 -1.09 -6.92 -16.69
N THR A 62 -1.22 -8.22 -16.96
CA THR A 62 -2.54 -8.83 -17.26
C THR A 62 -3.51 -8.70 -16.09
N LEU A 63 -3.03 -8.88 -14.86
CA LEU A 63 -3.85 -8.70 -13.66
C LEU A 63 -4.24 -7.23 -13.45
N MET A 64 -3.33 -6.29 -13.72
CA MET A 64 -3.61 -4.86 -13.69
C MET A 64 -4.63 -4.46 -14.74
N GLU A 65 -4.54 -4.99 -15.96
CA GLU A 65 -5.48 -4.72 -17.04
C GLU A 65 -6.88 -5.17 -16.67
N LYS A 66 -7.03 -6.44 -16.23
CA LYS A 66 -8.31 -6.98 -15.75
C LYS A 66 -8.83 -6.21 -14.53
N GLY A 67 -7.96 -5.84 -13.60
CA GLY A 67 -8.31 -5.05 -12.42
C GLY A 67 -8.78 -3.65 -12.79
N ARG A 68 -8.10 -2.96 -13.71
CA ARG A 68 -8.53 -1.65 -14.23
C ARG A 68 -9.89 -1.74 -14.90
N GLU A 69 -10.12 -2.75 -15.72
CA GLU A 69 -11.40 -2.95 -16.41
C GLU A 69 -12.54 -3.22 -15.41
N PHE A 70 -12.30 -4.07 -14.40
CA PHE A 70 -13.25 -4.34 -13.33
C PHE A 70 -13.57 -3.09 -12.49
N ILE A 71 -12.53 -2.35 -12.07
CA ILE A 71 -12.68 -1.09 -11.34
C ILE A 71 -13.39 -0.04 -12.20
N HIS A 72 -13.12 0.02 -13.51
CA HIS A 72 -13.76 0.98 -14.40
C HIS A 72 -15.27 0.72 -14.51
N ARG A 73 -15.67 -0.54 -14.67
CA ARG A 73 -17.09 -0.95 -14.61
C ARG A 73 -17.72 -0.62 -13.27
N GLN A 74 -17.02 -0.93 -12.17
CA GLN A 74 -17.55 -0.70 -10.83
C GLN A 74 -17.59 0.80 -10.47
N ARG A 75 -16.67 1.62 -10.97
CA ARG A 75 -16.66 3.07 -10.75
C ARG A 75 -17.94 3.76 -11.21
N GLN A 76 -18.60 3.25 -12.25
CA GLN A 76 -19.88 3.80 -12.71
C GLN A 76 -21.00 3.59 -11.68
N HIS A 77 -20.92 2.55 -10.85
CA HIS A 77 -21.87 2.27 -9.77
C HIS A 77 -21.47 2.91 -8.43
N PHE A 78 -20.18 3.23 -8.23
CA PHE A 78 -19.64 3.76 -6.97
C PHE A 78 -19.17 5.23 -7.06
N SER A 79 -19.54 5.95 -8.13
CA SER A 79 -19.12 7.34 -8.38
C SER A 79 -19.36 8.25 -7.16
N GLY A 80 -20.55 8.15 -6.54
CA GLY A 80 -20.90 8.98 -5.38
C GLY A 80 -20.01 8.78 -4.15
N ALA A 81 -19.56 7.55 -3.88
CA ALA A 81 -18.66 7.28 -2.75
C ALA A 81 -17.23 7.76 -3.03
N VAL A 82 -16.77 7.62 -4.29
CA VAL A 82 -15.45 8.11 -4.72
C VAL A 82 -15.40 9.63 -4.71
N ASP A 83 -16.48 10.30 -5.12
CA ASP A 83 -16.55 11.76 -5.11
C ASP A 83 -16.60 12.31 -3.68
N ALA A 84 -17.36 11.71 -2.77
CA ALA A 84 -17.35 12.08 -1.36
C ALA A 84 -15.95 11.95 -0.72
N GLY A 85 -15.22 10.88 -1.04
CA GLY A 85 -13.83 10.72 -0.58
C GLY A 85 -12.88 11.77 -1.18
N ARG A 86 -13.08 12.12 -2.46
CA ARG A 86 -12.27 13.13 -3.15
C ARG A 86 -12.55 14.55 -2.65
N GLU A 87 -13.78 14.85 -2.24
CA GLU A 87 -14.17 16.11 -1.62
C GLU A 87 -13.61 16.23 -0.20
N ALA A 88 -13.73 15.18 0.62
CA ALA A 88 -13.12 15.15 1.95
C ALA A 88 -11.60 15.36 1.90
N TYR A 89 -10.91 14.71 0.96
CA TYR A 89 -9.47 14.92 0.76
C TYR A 89 -9.12 16.34 0.29
N ARG A 90 -9.95 16.96 -0.57
CA ARG A 90 -9.76 18.34 -1.00
C ARG A 90 -9.94 19.31 0.17
N GLN A 91 -10.96 19.10 1.00
CA GLN A 91 -11.21 19.89 2.20
C GLN A 91 -10.06 19.77 3.20
N GLU A 92 -9.48 18.58 3.38
CA GLU A 92 -8.31 18.38 4.25
C GLU A 92 -7.06 19.05 3.69
N LYS A 93 -6.85 19.00 2.37
CA LYS A 93 -5.73 19.66 1.69
C LYS A 93 -5.84 21.19 1.60
N GLN A 94 -7.06 21.73 1.72
CA GLN A 94 -7.33 23.17 1.82
C GLN A 94 -7.27 23.64 3.28
N SER A 95 -7.84 22.89 4.22
CA SER A 95 -7.75 23.18 5.66
C SER A 95 -6.31 23.15 6.17
N GLY A 96 -5.47 22.25 5.65
CA GLY A 96 -4.03 22.23 5.94
C GLY A 96 -3.22 23.36 5.28
N ARG A 97 -3.80 24.07 4.30
CA ARG A 97 -3.17 25.22 3.63
C ARG A 97 -3.55 26.53 4.32
N ASP A 98 -4.76 26.61 4.87
CA ASP A 98 -5.26 27.79 5.58
C ASP A 98 -4.75 27.89 7.03
N THR A 99 -4.16 26.82 7.57
CA THR A 99 -3.58 26.78 8.92
C THR A 99 -2.08 27.14 8.97
N ILE A 100 -1.44 27.35 7.82
CA ILE A 100 -0.03 27.77 7.71
C ILE A 100 0.09 29.17 7.04
N GLY A 101 -1.03 29.87 6.84
CA GLY A 101 -1.10 31.23 6.29
C GLY A 101 -1.29 32.30 7.35
#